data_AF-A0A2S8F5D7-F1
#
_entry.id   AF-A0A2S8F5D7-F1
#
_cell.length_a   1.000
_cell.length_b   1.000
_cell.length_c   1.000
_cell.angle_alpha   90.00
_cell.angle_beta   90.00
_cell.angle_gamma   90.00
#
_symmetry.space_group_name_H-M   'P 1'
#
loop_
_entity.id
_entity.type
_entity.pdbx_description
1 polymer ?
#
loop_
_entity_poly.entity_id
_entity_poly.type
_entity_poly.pdbx_seq_one_letter_code
_entity_poly.pdbx_strand_id
1 'polypeptide(L)'
;MATILQKMVTRGFHGTFFIRKRMKLRIWNLIALSLMAAFAASVRAEDFHFRHEHVLGTSLHLAISCDNQAQASTIEQRVLQEIDRLNSVLSRWDEHSEFTAWQAGPKSSISRDLATVLKRADDWRSATSLAFDVRAEAVSQLWKNAARQGHAPSDPQRQQLAIQLRTAPYAFKQDGTVQRSDKLPISLDGLAKGYILDQVCELVQREYPDTNDFLINIGGDLRKLGDQPLEVAIENPSNTSEGAKPLQTFIVSQPIAMATSGNYRRFLNVGDRRVSHIVDPRTCLPAELTCSVTVVSASAIDADALATSVSVLGPEEGLALIERLDNTECCVVNASGEIVTSSGWPLGAIQANTRQLVAKEDEPQPEYGLFVDFTIQRAGGGRYRRPYVAMWLEDAEGFPVRTEILWLQKEQPGPRWHRDLTRWYRNDRLRRSVEDLDLIETISGATRGPGEYKAHFDGTDNLDLPLAKGKYTLCLEVAREHGTYQLIRETIQWGDKPIAEKKLKGNVEVGAMSYRFVPQPSTDKVAQ
;
A
#
# COMPACT_ATOMS: atom_id res chain seq x y z
N MET A 1 31.63 -67.08 -74.15
CA MET A 1 32.97 -66.62 -74.56
C MET A 1 33.58 -65.94 -73.35
N ALA A 2 34.30 -66.70 -72.52
CA ALA A 2 35.76 -66.88 -72.55
C ALA A 2 36.35 -66.06 -71.38
N THR A 3 36.46 -66.67 -70.19
CA THR A 3 37.72 -67.15 -69.58
C THR A 3 38.47 -66.04 -68.85
N ILE A 4 38.77 -66.21 -67.55
CA ILE A 4 40.11 -66.02 -66.92
C ILE A 4 40.01 -65.83 -65.37
N LEU A 5 40.56 -66.83 -64.65
CA LEU A 5 41.27 -66.86 -63.34
C LEU A 5 40.66 -66.22 -62.06
N GLN A 6 40.88 -66.65 -60.81
CA GLN A 6 41.30 -67.89 -60.11
C GLN A 6 41.43 -67.52 -58.60
N LYS A 7 41.09 -68.44 -57.66
CA LYS A 7 41.54 -68.55 -56.22
C LYS A 7 41.04 -67.47 -55.22
N MET A 8 40.75 -67.71 -53.92
CA MET A 8 41.06 -68.70 -52.86
C MET A 8 39.97 -68.54 -51.75
N VAL A 9 39.25 -69.56 -51.27
CA VAL A 9 39.50 -70.46 -50.11
C VAL A 9 40.02 -69.79 -48.80
N THR A 10 39.07 -69.57 -47.88
CA THR A 10 39.06 -69.72 -46.40
C THR A 10 40.31 -69.44 -45.54
N ARG A 11 40.18 -68.52 -44.58
CA ARG A 11 39.99 -68.79 -43.13
C ARG A 11 40.01 -67.50 -42.30
N GLY A 12 39.01 -67.34 -41.42
CA GLY A 12 39.27 -66.90 -40.04
C GLY A 12 38.76 -65.53 -39.56
N PHE A 13 37.80 -65.63 -38.63
CA PHE A 13 37.69 -64.87 -37.36
C PHE A 13 36.92 -63.54 -37.27
N HIS A 14 35.75 -63.65 -36.64
CA HIS A 14 35.36 -62.96 -35.39
C HIS A 14 35.82 -61.50 -35.22
N GLY A 15 34.94 -60.54 -35.52
CA GLY A 15 35.24 -59.13 -35.22
C GLY A 15 34.08 -58.13 -35.20
N THR A 16 32.81 -58.56 -35.28
CA THR A 16 31.70 -57.60 -35.50
C THR A 16 30.64 -57.53 -34.41
N PHE A 17 30.67 -58.41 -33.40
CA PHE A 17 29.62 -58.41 -32.37
C PHE A 17 29.89 -57.48 -31.16
N PHE A 18 31.15 -57.14 -30.87
CA PHE A 18 31.51 -56.36 -29.68
C PHE A 18 31.38 -54.83 -29.85
N ILE A 19 31.46 -54.31 -31.08
CA ILE A 19 31.45 -52.86 -31.33
C ILE A 19 30.03 -52.27 -31.24
N ARG A 20 29.00 -53.03 -31.67
CA ARG A 20 27.60 -52.56 -31.62
C ARG A 20 27.06 -52.42 -30.19
N LYS A 21 27.55 -53.22 -29.23
CA LYS A 21 27.07 -53.17 -27.84
C LYS A 21 27.62 -51.96 -27.06
N ARG A 22 28.89 -51.59 -27.27
CA ARG A 22 29.50 -50.38 -26.67
C ARG A 22 28.91 -49.07 -27.23
N MET A 23 28.52 -49.06 -28.50
CA MET A 23 27.90 -47.88 -29.13
C MET A 23 26.45 -47.66 -28.67
N LYS A 24 25.66 -48.75 -28.53
CA LYS A 24 24.29 -48.66 -27.99
C LYS A 24 24.25 -48.21 -26.53
N LEU A 25 25.23 -48.60 -25.71
CA LEU A 25 25.33 -48.16 -24.31
C LEU A 25 25.67 -46.67 -24.19
N ARG A 26 26.51 -46.13 -25.10
CA ARG A 26 26.82 -44.69 -25.15
C ARG A 26 25.64 -43.84 -25.61
N ILE A 27 24.84 -44.34 -26.56
CA ILE A 27 23.63 -43.66 -27.03
C ILE A 27 22.54 -43.67 -25.94
N TRP A 28 22.35 -44.78 -25.23
CA TRP A 28 21.42 -44.83 -24.09
C TRP A 28 21.87 -43.94 -22.93
N ASN A 29 23.17 -43.85 -22.63
CA ASN A 29 23.68 -42.92 -21.62
C ASN A 29 23.54 -41.45 -22.04
N LEU A 30 23.69 -41.13 -23.33
CA LEU A 30 23.46 -39.77 -23.86
C LEU A 30 21.98 -39.39 -23.87
N ILE A 31 21.09 -40.34 -24.20
CA ILE A 31 19.63 -40.15 -24.14
C ILE A 31 19.16 -40.04 -22.68
N ALA A 32 19.75 -40.80 -21.75
CA ALA A 32 19.48 -40.69 -20.33
C ALA A 32 20.01 -39.36 -19.75
N LEU A 33 21.17 -38.88 -20.20
CA LEU A 33 21.68 -37.54 -19.83
C LEU A 33 20.80 -36.42 -20.41
N SER A 34 20.32 -36.56 -21.65
CA SER A 34 19.41 -35.56 -22.25
C SER A 34 18.01 -35.60 -21.64
N LEU A 35 17.54 -36.77 -21.19
CA LEU A 35 16.27 -36.91 -20.46
C LEU A 35 16.39 -36.41 -19.01
N MET A 36 17.54 -36.55 -18.35
CA MET A 36 17.79 -35.91 -17.06
C MET A 36 17.94 -34.38 -17.19
N ALA A 37 18.56 -33.88 -18.27
CA ALA A 37 18.62 -32.45 -18.56
C ALA A 37 17.25 -31.87 -18.96
N ALA A 38 16.36 -32.67 -19.57
CA ALA A 38 14.99 -32.28 -19.90
C ALA A 38 14.02 -32.39 -18.71
N PHE A 39 14.41 -33.05 -17.61
CA PHE A 39 13.69 -33.10 -16.34
C PHE A 39 14.23 -32.15 -15.27
N ALA A 40 15.24 -31.34 -15.59
CA ALA A 40 15.38 -30.05 -14.92
C ALA A 40 14.19 -29.19 -15.35
N ALA A 41 13.02 -29.49 -14.77
CA ALA A 41 11.96 -28.51 -14.69
C ALA A 41 12.65 -27.23 -14.23
N SER A 42 12.55 -26.17 -15.03
CA SER A 42 12.76 -24.83 -14.52
C SER A 42 11.84 -24.74 -13.32
N VAL A 43 12.41 -24.89 -12.12
CA VAL A 43 11.75 -24.50 -10.87
C VAL A 43 11.61 -23.00 -11.05
N ARG A 44 10.47 -22.59 -11.60
CA ARG A 44 10.07 -21.20 -11.54
C ARG A 44 9.82 -20.97 -10.06
N ALA A 45 10.53 -19.99 -9.49
CA ALA A 45 10.20 -19.51 -8.17
C ALA A 45 8.70 -19.20 -8.11
N GLU A 46 8.04 -19.70 -7.08
CA GLU A 46 6.65 -19.42 -6.80
C GLU A 46 6.57 -18.11 -6.00
N ASP A 47 5.54 -17.30 -6.27
CA ASP A 47 5.30 -16.06 -5.54
C ASP A 47 4.39 -16.32 -4.34
N PHE A 48 4.92 -16.10 -3.15
CA PHE A 48 4.21 -16.29 -1.88
C PHE A 48 3.85 -14.94 -1.27
N HIS A 49 2.57 -14.76 -0.94
CA HIS A 49 2.07 -13.52 -0.34
C HIS A 49 1.64 -13.72 1.11
N PHE A 50 2.06 -12.78 1.96
CA PHE A 50 1.70 -12.75 3.38
C PHE A 50 1.13 -11.39 3.75
N ARG A 51 0.13 -11.37 4.62
CA ARG A 51 -0.53 -10.13 5.07
C ARG A 51 -0.65 -10.14 6.58
N HIS A 52 -0.15 -9.08 7.21
CA HIS A 52 -0.23 -8.90 8.65
C HIS A 52 -0.89 -7.57 8.99
N GLU A 53 -1.42 -7.51 10.20
CA GLU A 53 -2.07 -6.33 10.74
C GLU A 53 -1.40 -5.87 12.02
N HIS A 54 -1.59 -4.59 12.33
CA HIS A 54 -1.02 -3.93 13.51
C HIS A 54 0.52 -3.97 13.53
N VAL A 55 1.14 -4.08 12.35
CA VAL A 55 2.59 -3.94 12.18
C VAL A 55 2.89 -2.45 12.08
N LEU A 56 3.66 -1.91 13.03
CA LEU A 56 3.96 -0.48 13.14
C LEU A 56 2.71 0.42 13.16
N GLY A 57 1.60 -0.08 13.71
CA GLY A 57 0.33 0.64 13.77
C GLY A 57 -0.45 0.69 12.45
N THR A 58 -0.09 -0.15 11.47
CA THR A 58 -0.76 -0.27 10.17
C THR A 58 -0.73 -1.72 9.66
N SER A 59 -1.07 -1.94 8.39
CA SER A 59 -1.02 -3.23 7.73
C SER A 59 0.29 -3.45 6.97
N LEU A 60 0.76 -4.70 6.94
CA LEU A 60 1.92 -5.17 6.21
C LEU A 60 1.47 -6.15 5.11
N HIS A 61 2.02 -6.00 3.91
CA HIS A 61 1.97 -6.97 2.82
C HIS A 61 3.39 -7.35 2.41
N LEU A 62 3.63 -8.65 2.31
CA LEU A 62 4.86 -9.24 1.80
C LEU A 62 4.55 -10.03 0.54
N ALA A 63 5.41 -9.91 -0.47
CA ALA A 63 5.51 -10.85 -1.57
C ALA A 63 6.93 -11.39 -1.63
N ILE A 64 7.09 -12.71 -1.69
CA ILE A 64 8.39 -13.39 -1.62
C ILE A 64 8.44 -14.40 -2.75
N SER A 65 9.37 -14.22 -3.69
CA SER A 65 9.59 -15.16 -4.79
C SER A 65 10.72 -16.12 -4.43
N CYS A 66 10.37 -17.38 -4.15
CA CYS A 66 11.33 -18.42 -3.75
C CYS A 66 10.86 -19.82 -4.17
N ASP A 67 11.64 -20.87 -3.88
CA ASP A 67 11.41 -22.20 -4.43
C ASP A 67 10.20 -22.93 -3.84
N ASN A 68 9.85 -22.64 -2.58
CA ASN A 68 8.76 -23.33 -1.89
C ASN A 68 8.20 -22.57 -0.67
N GLN A 69 6.99 -22.95 -0.25
CA GLN A 69 6.27 -22.36 0.88
C GLN A 69 7.03 -22.41 2.21
N ALA A 70 7.82 -23.45 2.47
CA ALA A 70 8.55 -23.59 3.74
C ALA A 70 9.68 -22.55 3.85
N GLN A 71 10.36 -22.28 2.74
CA GLN A 71 11.33 -21.19 2.64
C GLN A 71 10.64 -19.83 2.79
N ALA A 72 9.52 -19.60 2.08
CA ALA A 72 8.76 -18.36 2.15
C ALA A 72 8.32 -18.03 3.59
N SER A 73 7.78 -19.02 4.32
CA SER A 73 7.39 -18.85 5.72
C SER A 73 8.58 -18.64 6.67
N THR A 74 9.76 -19.18 6.35
CA THR A 74 10.99 -18.91 7.11
C THR A 74 11.41 -17.45 6.95
N ILE A 75 11.40 -16.96 5.71
CA ILE A 75 11.73 -15.56 5.39
C ILE A 75 10.70 -14.62 6.04
N GLU A 76 9.40 -14.89 5.91
CA GLU A 76 8.31 -14.15 6.57
C GLU A 76 8.57 -13.99 8.08
N GLN A 77 8.84 -15.09 8.79
CA GLN A 77 9.09 -15.05 10.23
C GLN A 77 10.32 -14.20 10.58
N ARG A 78 11.40 -14.34 9.80
CA ARG A 78 12.63 -13.57 10.03
C ARG A 78 12.43 -12.07 9.76
N VAL A 79 11.64 -11.72 8.74
CA VAL A 79 11.25 -10.34 8.43
C VAL A 79 10.44 -9.75 9.58
N LEU A 80 9.44 -10.47 10.10
CA LEU A 80 8.63 -10.00 11.23
C LEU A 80 9.48 -9.78 12.49
N GLN A 81 10.43 -10.68 12.78
CA GLN A 81 11.37 -10.52 13.89
C GLN A 81 12.24 -9.27 13.73
N GLU A 82 12.68 -8.94 12.51
CA GLU A 82 13.45 -7.73 12.27
C GLU A 82 12.61 -6.46 12.47
N ILE A 83 11.37 -6.48 11.99
CA ILE A 83 10.43 -5.37 12.20
C ILE A 83 10.20 -5.16 13.71
N ASP A 84 9.98 -6.23 14.48
CA ASP A 84 9.78 -6.15 15.93
C ASP A 84 11.04 -5.63 16.65
N ARG A 85 12.23 -6.10 16.24
CA ARG A 85 13.51 -5.61 16.75
C ARG A 85 13.67 -4.11 16.50
N LEU A 86 13.46 -3.65 15.27
CA LEU A 86 13.56 -2.23 14.92
C LEU A 86 12.46 -1.39 15.56
N ASN A 87 11.26 -1.96 15.78
CA ASN A 87 10.20 -1.31 16.53
C ASN A 87 10.61 -1.05 17.99
N SER A 88 11.29 -2.00 18.65
CA SER A 88 11.86 -1.78 20.00
C SER A 88 12.98 -0.73 20.03
N VAL A 89 13.53 -0.36 18.88
CA VAL A 89 14.53 0.72 18.77
C VAL A 89 13.85 2.06 18.49
N LEU A 90 12.97 2.12 17.50
CA LEU A 90 12.52 3.37 16.89
C LEU A 90 11.14 3.84 17.34
N SER A 91 10.34 2.97 17.98
CA SER A 91 8.95 3.29 18.33
C SER A 91 8.87 4.35 19.41
N ARG A 92 8.15 5.44 19.13
CA ARG A 92 7.81 6.46 20.14
C ARG A 92 6.58 6.08 20.99
N TRP A 93 5.92 4.97 20.66
CA TRP A 93 4.72 4.48 21.34
C TRP A 93 5.04 3.39 22.37
N ASP A 94 6.24 2.81 22.27
CA ASP A 94 6.79 1.88 23.25
C ASP A 94 7.62 2.65 24.27
N GLU A 95 7.20 2.60 25.54
CA GLU A 95 7.88 3.27 26.66
C GLU A 95 9.24 2.64 26.98
N HIS A 96 9.48 1.41 26.51
CA HIS A 96 10.73 0.68 26.68
C HIS A 96 11.63 0.78 25.45
N SER A 97 11.23 1.49 24.40
CA SER A 97 12.07 1.61 23.22
C SER A 97 13.34 2.40 23.50
N GLU A 98 14.39 2.08 22.74
CA GLU A 98 15.64 2.84 22.80
C GLU A 98 15.42 4.33 22.49
N PHE A 99 14.59 4.64 21.50
CA PHE A 99 14.25 6.02 21.14
C PHE A 99 13.59 6.79 22.28
N THR A 100 12.60 6.19 22.97
CA THR A 100 11.94 6.82 24.13
C THR A 100 12.93 7.03 25.27
N ALA A 101 13.78 6.03 25.55
CA ALA A 101 14.82 6.14 26.57
C ALA A 101 15.84 7.25 26.25
N TRP A 102 16.30 7.34 25.00
CA TRP A 102 17.19 8.39 24.52
C TRP A 102 16.54 9.78 24.61
N GLN A 103 15.25 9.89 24.26
CA GLN A 103 14.53 11.15 24.32
C GLN A 103 14.38 11.69 25.75
N ALA A 104 14.20 10.80 26.73
CA ALA A 104 14.03 11.14 28.15
C ALA A 104 15.36 11.42 28.89
N GLY A 105 16.48 10.84 28.43
CA GLY A 105 17.75 10.83 29.14
C GLY A 105 18.81 11.80 28.59
N PRO A 106 19.72 12.35 29.43
CA PRO A 106 20.66 13.38 28.99
C PRO A 106 21.92 12.86 28.26
N LYS A 107 22.13 11.54 28.14
CA LYS A 107 23.26 10.90 27.42
C LYS A 107 23.10 9.38 27.48
N SER A 108 22.83 8.77 26.33
CA SER A 108 22.86 7.31 26.17
C SER A 108 23.71 7.01 24.95
N SER A 109 24.57 5.99 25.06
CA SER A 109 25.06 5.31 23.86
C SER A 109 23.82 4.79 23.13
N ILE A 110 23.72 5.11 21.84
CA ILE A 110 22.62 4.64 21.00
C ILE A 110 23.12 3.57 20.03
N SER A 111 22.22 2.69 19.60
CA SER A 111 22.46 1.71 18.58
C SER A 111 22.79 2.38 17.24
N ARG A 112 23.43 1.60 16.36
CA ARG A 112 23.70 2.02 14.99
C ARG A 112 22.41 2.41 14.25
N ASP A 113 21.31 1.71 14.51
CA ASP A 113 20.04 1.93 13.84
C ASP A 113 19.46 3.31 14.19
N LEU A 114 19.36 3.62 15.49
CA LEU A 114 18.91 4.93 15.94
C LEU A 114 19.86 6.04 15.48
N ALA A 115 21.18 5.82 15.54
CA ALA A 115 22.17 6.79 15.06
C ALA A 115 22.01 7.08 13.56
N THR A 116 21.74 6.06 12.75
CA THR A 116 21.54 6.18 11.30
C THR A 116 20.30 7.01 10.99
N VAL A 117 19.17 6.73 11.65
CA VAL A 117 17.93 7.49 11.46
C VAL A 117 18.09 8.94 11.89
N LEU A 118 18.70 9.19 13.05
CA LEU A 118 18.98 10.56 13.52
C LEU A 118 19.94 11.30 12.59
N LYS A 119 20.97 10.63 12.06
CA LYS A 119 21.89 11.27 11.13
C LYS A 119 21.18 11.66 9.84
N ARG A 120 20.35 10.76 9.31
CA ARG A 120 19.59 11.02 8.08
C ARG A 120 18.55 12.11 8.26
N ALA A 121 17.92 12.18 9.43
CA ALA A 121 17.04 13.30 9.79
C ALA A 121 17.74 14.66 9.75
N ASP A 122 18.96 14.75 10.28
CA ASP A 122 19.75 15.98 10.28
C ASP A 122 20.24 16.37 8.88
N ASP A 123 20.56 15.38 8.04
CA ASP A 123 20.89 15.59 6.62
C ASP A 123 19.68 16.20 5.88
N TRP A 124 18.49 15.62 6.02
CA TRP A 124 17.27 16.14 5.39
C TRP A 124 16.84 17.49 5.95
N ARG A 125 17.01 17.72 7.25
CA ARG A 125 16.81 19.04 7.85
C ARG A 125 17.66 20.11 7.19
N SER A 126 18.91 19.80 6.91
CA SER A 126 19.84 20.72 6.26
C SER A 126 19.49 20.90 4.77
N ALA A 127 19.28 19.80 4.05
CA ALA A 127 18.99 19.81 2.61
C ALA A 127 17.67 20.49 2.24
N THR A 128 16.69 20.45 3.14
CA THR A 128 15.35 21.03 2.93
C THR A 128 15.19 22.42 3.55
N SER A 129 16.29 23.01 4.05
CA SER A 129 16.26 24.30 4.76
C SER A 129 15.18 24.34 5.86
N LEU A 130 15.21 23.32 6.73
CA LEU A 130 14.28 23.09 7.84
C LEU A 130 12.88 22.62 7.45
N ALA A 131 12.49 22.50 6.17
CA ALA A 131 11.14 22.02 5.84
C ALA A 131 10.86 20.59 6.37
N PHE A 132 11.90 19.77 6.51
CA PHE A 132 11.89 18.55 7.32
C PHE A 132 12.62 18.79 8.65
N ASP A 133 11.97 18.52 9.79
CA ASP A 133 12.63 18.47 11.10
C ASP A 133 11.89 17.47 11.99
N VAL A 134 12.63 16.59 12.66
CA VAL A 134 12.05 15.60 13.57
C VAL A 134 11.36 16.23 14.78
N ARG A 135 11.66 17.48 15.13
CA ARG A 135 10.94 18.27 16.13
C ARG A 135 9.69 18.96 15.59
N ALA A 136 9.29 18.70 14.33
CA ALA A 136 7.96 19.09 13.84
C ALA A 136 6.83 18.55 14.75
N GLU A 137 7.09 17.48 15.51
CA GLU A 137 6.17 17.01 16.56
C GLU A 137 5.83 18.10 17.61
N ALA A 138 6.74 19.03 17.91
CA ALA A 138 6.45 20.17 18.79
C ALA A 138 5.36 21.07 18.21
N VAL A 139 5.41 21.30 16.89
CA VAL A 139 4.40 22.05 16.15
C VAL A 139 3.10 21.25 16.07
N SER A 140 3.18 19.96 15.80
CA SER A 140 2.02 19.06 15.81
C SER A 140 1.29 19.04 17.16
N GLN A 141 2.02 19.04 18.28
CA GLN A 141 1.43 19.12 19.62
C GLN A 141 0.79 20.49 19.89
N LEU A 142 1.41 21.58 19.42
CA LEU A 142 0.82 22.92 19.49
C LEU A 142 -0.55 22.95 18.78
N TRP A 143 -0.64 22.40 17.57
CA TRP A 143 -1.90 22.35 16.81
C TRP A 143 -2.92 21.36 17.37
N LYS A 144 -2.50 20.21 17.90
CA LYS A 144 -3.40 19.28 18.62
C LYS A 144 -4.00 19.94 19.87
N ASN A 145 -3.24 20.74 20.59
CA ASN A 145 -3.74 21.48 21.75
C ASN A 145 -4.70 22.60 21.33
N ALA A 146 -4.38 23.33 20.26
CA ALA A 146 -5.27 24.32 19.65
C ALA A 146 -6.61 23.71 19.21
N ALA A 147 -6.58 22.52 18.59
CA ALA A 147 -7.78 21.78 18.21
C ALA A 147 -8.66 21.45 19.44
N ARG A 148 -8.04 21.01 20.55
CA ARG A 148 -8.77 20.76 21.82
C ARG A 148 -9.37 22.04 22.42
N GLN A 149 -8.73 23.18 22.23
CA GLN A 149 -9.18 24.48 22.74
C GLN A 149 -10.17 25.19 21.81
N GLY A 150 -10.31 24.72 20.56
CA GLY A 150 -11.22 25.27 19.56
C GLY A 150 -10.74 26.56 18.89
N HIS A 151 -9.51 27.01 19.12
CA HIS A 151 -8.94 28.21 18.50
C HIS A 151 -7.48 27.99 18.10
N ALA A 152 -7.03 28.66 17.04
CA ALA A 152 -5.66 28.55 16.54
C ALA A 152 -4.61 29.08 17.55
N PRO A 153 -3.35 28.61 17.49
CA PRO A 153 -2.26 29.19 18.27
C PRO A 153 -2.01 30.65 17.88
N SER A 154 -1.59 31.49 18.83
CA SER A 154 -1.28 32.89 18.53
C SER A 154 0.03 33.04 17.74
N ASP A 155 0.14 34.11 16.97
CA ASP A 155 1.36 34.39 16.20
C ASP A 155 2.63 34.47 17.07
N PRO A 156 2.63 35.14 18.24
CA PRO A 156 3.80 35.12 19.13
C PRO A 156 4.20 33.71 19.59
N GLN A 157 3.24 32.84 19.90
CA GLN A 157 3.52 31.45 20.30
C GLN A 157 4.19 30.68 19.15
N ARG A 158 3.66 30.81 17.93
CA ARG A 158 4.21 30.15 16.73
C ARG A 158 5.60 30.65 16.40
N GLN A 159 5.81 31.97 16.42
CA GLN A 159 7.09 32.61 16.12
C GLN A 159 8.17 32.22 17.13
N GLN A 160 7.83 32.16 18.43
CA GLN A 160 8.76 31.74 19.47
C GLN A 160 9.21 30.28 19.26
N LEU A 161 8.29 29.38 18.92
CA LEU A 161 8.63 27.99 18.61
C LEU A 161 9.47 27.89 17.32
N ALA A 162 9.13 28.63 16.27
CA ALA A 162 9.88 28.64 15.02
C ALA A 162 11.33 29.10 15.21
N ILE A 163 11.57 30.10 16.08
CA ILE A 163 12.92 30.55 16.43
C ILE A 163 13.72 29.44 17.10
N GLN A 164 13.12 28.67 18.02
CA GLN A 164 13.79 27.55 18.69
C GLN A 164 14.16 26.43 17.71
N LEU A 165 13.31 26.13 16.72
CA LEU A 165 13.54 25.09 15.72
C LEU A 165 14.70 25.40 14.75
N ARG A 166 15.17 26.65 14.67
CA ARG A 166 16.31 27.03 13.80
C ARG A 166 17.64 26.42 14.22
N THR A 167 17.83 26.10 15.49
CA THR A 167 19.04 25.42 15.98
C THR A 167 18.95 23.92 15.78
N ALA A 168 20.07 23.21 15.67
CA ALA A 168 20.07 21.76 15.48
C ALA A 168 19.49 21.03 16.73
N PRO A 169 18.66 19.98 16.56
CA PRO A 169 17.99 19.27 17.66
C PRO A 169 18.95 18.52 18.59
N TYR A 170 20.10 18.11 18.07
CA TYR A 170 21.11 17.32 18.77
C TYR A 170 22.48 17.47 18.09
N ALA A 171 23.53 16.98 18.77
CA ALA A 171 24.89 16.91 18.24
C ALA A 171 25.50 15.52 18.44
N PHE A 172 26.13 15.00 17.40
CA PHE A 172 26.93 13.77 17.43
C PHE A 172 28.29 14.07 18.09
N LYS A 173 28.67 13.26 19.08
CA LYS A 173 29.95 13.35 19.79
C LYS A 173 30.94 12.32 19.25
N GLN A 174 32.23 12.56 19.48
CA GLN A 174 33.31 11.66 19.04
C GLN A 174 33.26 10.28 19.70
N ASP A 175 32.66 10.18 20.88
CA ASP A 175 32.46 8.93 21.62
C ASP A 175 31.24 8.11 21.13
N GLY A 176 30.59 8.55 20.04
CA GLY A 176 29.40 7.90 19.47
C GLY A 176 28.09 8.27 20.18
N THR A 177 28.12 9.10 21.22
CA THR A 177 26.89 9.57 21.86
C THR A 177 26.20 10.67 21.05
N VAL A 178 24.87 10.70 21.09
CA VAL A 178 24.07 11.77 20.49
C VAL A 178 23.39 12.57 21.60
N GLN A 179 23.80 13.83 21.74
CA GLN A 179 23.32 14.70 22.82
C GLN A 179 22.25 15.65 22.30
N ARG A 180 21.08 15.66 22.95
CA ARG A 180 20.00 16.61 22.66
C ARG A 180 20.39 18.05 23.00
N SER A 181 20.04 18.98 22.12
CA SER A 181 20.26 20.43 22.30
C SER A 181 19.12 21.11 23.06
N ASP A 182 17.92 20.52 23.02
CA ASP A 182 16.71 21.04 23.65
C ASP A 182 15.82 19.89 24.18
N LYS A 183 14.68 20.25 24.77
CA LYS A 183 13.67 19.32 25.29
C LYS A 183 12.42 19.20 24.40
N LEU A 184 12.41 19.81 23.21
CA LEU A 184 11.24 19.76 22.33
C LEU A 184 10.95 18.32 21.91
N PRO A 185 9.68 17.89 21.83
CA PRO A 185 9.39 16.53 21.43
C PRO A 185 9.91 16.26 20.01
N ILE A 186 10.52 15.10 19.82
CA ILE A 186 11.01 14.57 18.54
C ILE A 186 10.12 13.40 18.15
N SER A 187 9.76 13.30 16.87
CA SER A 187 9.17 12.12 16.24
C SER A 187 10.03 11.66 15.08
N LEU A 188 10.17 10.33 14.95
CA LEU A 188 10.84 9.69 13.81
C LEU A 188 9.84 9.17 12.76
N ASP A 189 8.54 9.47 12.91
CA ASP A 189 7.46 8.87 12.10
C ASP A 189 7.60 9.12 10.58
N GLY A 190 8.32 10.18 10.18
CA GLY A 190 8.61 10.52 8.77
C GLY A 190 9.88 9.89 8.18
N LEU A 191 10.53 8.98 8.91
CA LEU A 191 11.73 8.25 8.47
C LEU A 191 11.70 6.77 8.90
N ALA A 192 11.16 6.49 10.09
CA ALA A 192 11.30 5.20 10.75
C ALA A 192 10.71 4.05 9.91
N LYS A 193 9.57 4.26 9.25
CA LYS A 193 8.96 3.23 8.40
C LYS A 193 9.84 2.95 7.20
N GLY A 194 10.26 4.01 6.49
CA GLY A 194 11.20 3.90 5.38
C GLY A 194 12.50 3.17 5.75
N TYR A 195 13.09 3.50 6.90
CA TYR A 195 14.28 2.82 7.39
C TYR A 195 14.04 1.32 7.65
N ILE A 196 12.90 0.97 8.27
CA ILE A 196 12.55 -0.43 8.52
C ILE A 196 12.40 -1.21 7.20
N LEU A 197 11.74 -0.62 6.19
CA LEU A 197 11.62 -1.23 4.87
C LEU A 197 12.99 -1.50 4.25
N ASP A 198 13.91 -0.52 4.31
CA ASP A 198 15.27 -0.67 3.79
C ASP A 198 16.06 -1.76 4.54
N GLN A 199 16.03 -1.76 5.88
CA GLN A 199 16.75 -2.75 6.68
C GLN A 199 16.21 -4.18 6.50
N VAL A 200 14.89 -4.33 6.34
CA VAL A 200 14.29 -5.63 6.02
C VAL A 200 14.78 -6.14 4.67
N CYS A 201 14.80 -5.27 3.65
CA CYS A 201 15.30 -5.66 2.33
C CYS A 201 16.79 -6.01 2.35
N GLU A 202 17.62 -5.23 3.02
CA GLU A 202 19.05 -5.52 3.20
C GLU A 202 19.27 -6.86 3.93
N LEU A 203 18.46 -7.15 4.95
CA LEU A 203 18.47 -8.41 5.65
C LEU A 203 18.15 -9.57 4.72
N VAL A 204 17.07 -9.46 3.92
CA VAL A 204 16.64 -10.55 3.02
C VAL A 204 17.71 -10.82 1.97
N GLN A 205 18.29 -9.77 1.37
CA GLN A 205 19.40 -9.92 0.42
C GLN A 205 20.62 -10.60 1.03
N ARG A 206 20.93 -10.30 2.30
CA ARG A 206 22.08 -10.85 3.01
C ARG A 206 21.87 -12.31 3.45
N GLU A 207 20.71 -12.61 4.02
CA GLU A 207 20.44 -13.91 4.68
C GLU A 207 19.78 -14.92 3.73
N TYR A 208 19.10 -14.47 2.68
CA TYR A 208 18.36 -15.30 1.72
C TYR A 208 18.65 -14.88 0.27
N PRO A 209 19.90 -15.00 -0.20
CA PRO A 209 20.32 -14.52 -1.52
C PRO A 209 19.62 -15.21 -2.70
N ASP A 210 19.01 -16.37 -2.48
CA ASP A 210 18.23 -17.11 -3.50
C ASP A 210 16.80 -16.57 -3.67
N THR A 211 16.43 -15.50 -2.95
CA THR A 211 15.14 -14.81 -3.11
C THR A 211 15.19 -13.95 -4.37
N ASN A 212 14.50 -14.38 -5.44
CA ASN A 212 14.60 -13.75 -6.76
C ASN A 212 13.89 -12.39 -6.82
N ASP A 213 12.78 -12.26 -6.11
CA ASP A 213 12.01 -11.01 -5.99
C ASP A 213 11.41 -10.90 -4.59
N PHE A 214 11.31 -9.68 -4.09
CA PHE A 214 10.81 -9.40 -2.76
C PHE A 214 10.13 -8.05 -2.72
N LEU A 215 8.90 -8.01 -2.20
CA LEU A 215 8.15 -6.80 -1.94
C LEU A 215 7.78 -6.76 -0.46
N ILE A 216 8.03 -5.61 0.16
CA ILE A 216 7.44 -5.25 1.44
C ILE A 216 6.68 -3.94 1.32
N ASN A 217 5.43 -3.92 1.76
CA ASN A 217 4.59 -2.73 1.84
C ASN A 217 4.03 -2.61 3.26
N ILE A 218 4.32 -1.49 3.93
CA ILE A 218 3.78 -1.17 5.25
C ILE A 218 2.97 0.13 5.14
N GLY A 219 1.65 0.00 5.20
CA GLY A 219 0.74 1.15 5.24
C GLY A 219 0.74 2.05 4.01
N GLY A 220 1.17 1.54 2.85
CA GLY A 220 1.26 2.29 1.60
C GLY A 220 2.69 2.66 1.20
N ASP A 221 3.64 2.64 2.15
CA ASP A 221 5.06 2.79 1.84
C ASP A 221 5.63 1.42 1.47
N LEU A 222 6.36 1.33 0.36
CA LEU A 222 6.86 0.06 -0.16
C LEU A 222 8.33 0.10 -0.53
N ARG A 223 8.94 -1.09 -0.49
CA ARG A 223 10.27 -1.38 -1.02
C ARG A 223 10.21 -2.68 -1.82
N LYS A 224 10.70 -2.62 -3.05
CA LYS A 224 10.78 -3.74 -3.99
C LYS A 224 12.24 -4.06 -4.31
N LEU A 225 12.56 -5.34 -4.37
CA LEU A 225 13.79 -5.92 -4.93
C LEU A 225 13.46 -6.75 -6.17
N GLY A 226 14.46 -7.14 -6.96
CA GLY A 226 14.25 -7.96 -8.15
C GLY A 226 13.56 -7.23 -9.31
N ASP A 227 13.29 -7.96 -10.38
CA ASP A 227 12.81 -7.46 -11.67
C ASP A 227 11.41 -7.93 -12.08
N GLN A 228 10.72 -8.74 -11.25
CA GLN A 228 9.34 -9.14 -11.52
C GLN A 228 8.44 -7.91 -11.65
N PRO A 229 7.60 -7.82 -12.71
CA PRO A 229 6.68 -6.71 -12.88
C PRO A 229 5.74 -6.55 -11.68
N LEU A 230 5.78 -5.38 -11.05
CA LEU A 230 4.84 -4.94 -10.02
C LEU A 230 3.96 -3.84 -10.59
N GLU A 231 2.65 -4.06 -10.62
CA GLU A 231 1.69 -2.98 -10.86
C GLU A 231 1.54 -2.16 -9.58
N VAL A 232 1.86 -0.87 -9.67
CA VAL A 232 1.70 0.10 -8.58
C VAL A 232 0.57 1.05 -8.93
N ALA A 233 -0.39 1.15 -8.03
CA ALA A 233 -1.54 2.04 -8.13
C ALA A 233 -1.46 3.11 -7.03
N ILE A 234 -1.49 4.38 -7.42
CA ILE A 234 -1.52 5.53 -6.51
C ILE A 234 -2.95 5.87 -6.20
N GLU A 235 -3.28 5.94 -4.92
CA GLU A 235 -4.62 6.28 -4.45
C GLU A 235 -4.98 7.72 -4.81
N ASN A 236 -6.24 7.94 -5.20
CA ASN A 236 -6.75 9.27 -5.44
C ASN A 236 -7.12 9.95 -4.11
N PRO A 237 -6.41 11.02 -3.69
CA PRO A 237 -6.71 11.68 -2.42
C PRO A 237 -8.07 12.40 -2.41
N SER A 238 -8.62 12.71 -3.57
CA SER A 238 -9.93 13.36 -3.74
C SER A 238 -11.10 12.36 -3.71
N ASN A 239 -10.83 11.07 -3.92
CA ASN A 239 -11.80 10.00 -3.83
C ASN A 239 -11.21 8.78 -3.11
N THR A 240 -11.35 8.78 -1.79
CA THR A 240 -10.85 7.72 -0.90
C THR A 240 -11.88 6.61 -0.68
N SER A 241 -12.92 6.55 -1.52
CA SER A 241 -13.94 5.51 -1.42
C SER A 241 -13.30 4.16 -1.76
N GLU A 242 -13.77 3.10 -1.12
CA GLU A 242 -13.31 1.75 -1.44
C GLU A 242 -13.74 1.41 -2.87
N GLY A 243 -12.81 0.89 -3.69
CA GLY A 243 -13.04 0.64 -5.11
C GLY A 243 -12.83 1.86 -6.03
N ALA A 244 -12.53 3.05 -5.47
CA ALA A 244 -12.22 4.23 -6.27
C ALA A 244 -11.07 3.96 -7.23
N LYS A 245 -11.21 4.46 -8.46
CA LYS A 245 -10.15 4.38 -9.47
C LYS A 245 -8.87 5.02 -8.91
N PRO A 246 -7.71 4.36 -9.06
CA PRO A 246 -6.45 4.97 -8.67
C PRO A 246 -6.22 6.24 -9.48
N LEU A 247 -5.53 7.20 -8.88
CA LEU A 247 -5.08 8.42 -9.54
C LEU A 247 -4.21 8.08 -10.77
N GLN A 248 -3.27 7.17 -10.58
CA GLN A 248 -2.36 6.69 -11.61
C GLN A 248 -1.98 5.24 -11.33
N THR A 249 -1.76 4.47 -12.40
CA THR A 249 -1.22 3.10 -12.32
C THR A 249 -0.03 2.97 -13.26
N PHE A 250 1.03 2.30 -12.82
CA PHE A 250 2.19 2.00 -13.64
C PHE A 250 2.85 0.69 -13.23
N ILE A 251 3.63 0.10 -14.14
CA ILE A 251 4.34 -1.16 -13.91
C ILE A 251 5.81 -0.86 -13.64
N VAL A 252 6.36 -1.51 -12.62
CA VAL A 252 7.76 -1.39 -12.23
C VAL A 252 8.43 -2.77 -12.25
N SER A 253 9.53 -2.89 -12.98
CA SER A 253 10.31 -4.12 -13.12
C SER A 253 11.76 -3.95 -12.63
N GLN A 254 11.96 -3.10 -11.62
CA GLN A 254 13.27 -2.81 -11.05
C GLN A 254 13.16 -2.53 -9.54
N PRO A 255 14.27 -2.60 -8.78
CA PRO A 255 14.27 -2.23 -7.37
C PRO A 255 13.89 -0.76 -7.20
N ILE A 256 12.88 -0.51 -6.36
CA ILE A 256 12.38 0.83 -6.06
C ILE A 256 11.93 0.92 -4.62
N ALA A 257 11.96 2.13 -4.07
CA ALA A 257 11.24 2.48 -2.86
C ALA A 257 10.20 3.54 -3.19
N MET A 258 9.08 3.52 -2.50
CA MET A 258 8.03 4.52 -2.65
C MET A 258 7.38 4.81 -1.32
N ALA A 259 7.10 6.08 -1.07
CA ALA A 259 6.34 6.52 0.09
C ALA A 259 5.31 7.56 -0.31
N THR A 260 4.19 7.61 0.42
CA THR A 260 3.13 8.60 0.16
C THR A 260 2.74 9.33 1.44
N SER A 261 2.85 10.66 1.41
CA SER A 261 2.38 11.56 2.46
C SER A 261 1.13 12.30 1.99
N GLY A 262 0.05 12.28 2.77
CA GLY A 262 -1.18 12.97 2.40
C GLY A 262 -2.00 13.43 3.59
N ASN A 263 -2.65 14.59 3.45
CA ASN A 263 -3.46 15.21 4.52
C ASN A 263 -4.95 14.78 4.50
N TYR A 264 -5.34 13.97 3.51
CA TYR A 264 -6.73 13.57 3.27
C TYR A 264 -7.24 12.54 4.30
N ARG A 265 -6.37 11.69 4.85
CA ARG A 265 -6.73 10.68 5.87
C ARG A 265 -6.64 11.15 7.31
N ARG A 266 -5.81 12.16 7.60
CA ARG A 266 -5.53 12.64 8.96
C ARG A 266 -5.55 14.17 8.98
N PHE A 267 -6.47 14.73 9.77
CA PHE A 267 -6.67 16.17 9.90
C PHE A 267 -7.07 16.53 11.33
N LEU A 268 -6.90 17.81 11.67
CA LEU A 268 -7.35 18.37 12.94
C LEU A 268 -8.47 19.38 12.67
N ASN A 269 -9.47 19.42 13.55
CA ASN A 269 -10.50 20.45 13.53
C ASN A 269 -10.14 21.52 14.55
N VAL A 270 -9.93 22.75 14.10
CA VAL A 270 -9.61 23.92 14.95
C VAL A 270 -10.69 24.95 14.72
N GLY A 271 -11.65 25.02 15.63
CA GLY A 271 -12.92 25.73 15.38
C GLY A 271 -13.63 25.10 14.19
N ASP A 272 -14.05 25.93 13.24
CA ASP A 272 -14.73 25.48 12.00
C ASP A 272 -13.77 25.12 10.86
N ARG A 273 -12.46 25.20 11.10
CA ARG A 273 -11.43 24.91 10.08
C ARG A 273 -10.86 23.51 10.23
N ARG A 274 -10.83 22.78 9.10
CA ARG A 274 -10.04 21.55 8.95
C ARG A 274 -8.62 21.91 8.55
N VAL A 275 -7.63 21.48 9.34
CA VAL A 275 -6.21 21.73 9.07
C VAL A 275 -5.43 20.42 8.94
N SER A 276 -4.35 20.46 8.16
CA SER A 276 -3.45 19.32 7.95
C SER A 276 -2.77 18.87 9.26
N HIS A 277 -2.48 17.58 9.36
CA HIS A 277 -1.61 17.04 10.42
C HIS A 277 -0.12 17.18 10.09
N ILE A 278 0.23 17.45 8.82
CA ILE A 278 1.57 17.83 8.38
C ILE A 278 1.73 19.33 8.65
N VAL A 279 2.87 19.72 9.19
CA VAL A 279 3.14 21.08 9.67
C VAL A 279 4.49 21.57 9.15
N ASP A 280 4.58 22.85 8.83
CA ASP A 280 5.82 23.52 8.45
C ASP A 280 6.55 24.01 9.71
N PRO A 281 7.68 23.41 10.10
CA PRO A 281 8.46 23.84 11.27
C PRO A 281 9.10 25.24 11.10
N ARG A 282 9.20 25.78 9.88
CA ARG A 282 9.74 27.12 9.61
C ARG A 282 8.74 28.21 10.04
N THR A 283 7.45 27.96 9.84
CA THR A 283 6.36 28.91 10.10
C THR A 283 5.47 28.51 11.28
N CYS A 284 5.60 27.27 11.76
CA CYS A 284 4.70 26.61 12.69
C CYS A 284 3.23 26.59 12.23
N LEU A 285 2.98 26.57 10.92
CA LEU A 285 1.64 26.45 10.32
C LEU A 285 1.38 25.02 9.81
N PRO A 286 0.11 24.60 9.67
CA PRO A 286 -0.24 23.40 8.93
C PRO A 286 0.16 23.56 7.45
N ALA A 287 0.65 22.49 6.83
CA ALA A 287 0.95 22.46 5.41
C ALA A 287 -0.34 22.28 4.61
N GLU A 288 -0.72 23.29 3.83
CA GLU A 288 -2.02 23.35 3.13
C GLU A 288 -1.87 23.39 1.59
N LEU A 289 -0.65 23.36 1.05
CA LEU A 289 -0.39 23.50 -0.39
C LEU A 289 -0.57 22.20 -1.20
N THR A 290 -0.64 21.05 -0.52
CA THR A 290 -0.71 19.73 -1.15
C THR A 290 -1.74 18.84 -0.47
N CYS A 291 -2.47 18.05 -1.24
CA CYS A 291 -3.35 16.99 -0.76
C CYS A 291 -2.59 15.68 -0.53
N SER A 292 -1.75 15.31 -1.50
CA SER A 292 -0.94 14.09 -1.47
C SER A 292 0.37 14.30 -2.20
N VAL A 293 1.42 13.64 -1.73
CA VAL A 293 2.73 13.59 -2.35
C VAL A 293 3.21 12.14 -2.32
N THR A 294 3.45 11.58 -3.49
CA THR A 294 4.11 10.28 -3.65
C THR A 294 5.53 10.52 -4.16
N VAL A 295 6.51 9.90 -3.51
CA VAL A 295 7.91 9.96 -3.92
C VAL A 295 8.40 8.55 -4.23
N VAL A 296 9.08 8.40 -5.36
CA VAL A 296 9.86 7.21 -5.72
C VAL A 296 11.34 7.54 -5.54
N SER A 297 12.08 6.65 -4.90
CA SER A 297 13.53 6.82 -4.68
C SER A 297 14.25 5.47 -4.61
N ALA A 298 15.58 5.51 -4.58
CA ALA A 298 16.42 4.34 -4.39
C ALA A 298 16.37 3.78 -2.96
N SER A 299 15.89 4.56 -1.98
CA SER A 299 15.84 4.21 -0.55
C SER A 299 14.52 4.66 0.06
N ALA A 300 13.91 3.79 0.86
CA ALA A 300 12.62 4.04 1.48
C ALA A 300 12.69 5.07 2.61
N ILE A 301 13.80 5.14 3.37
CA ILE A 301 14.01 6.20 4.37
C ILE A 301 13.98 7.59 3.71
N ASP A 302 14.51 7.70 2.49
CA ASP A 302 14.54 8.94 1.74
C ASP A 302 13.20 9.28 1.11
N ALA A 303 12.51 8.29 0.54
CA ALA A 303 11.17 8.48 0.02
C ALA A 303 10.20 9.00 1.11
N ASP A 304 10.22 8.43 2.32
CA ASP A 304 9.35 8.83 3.46
C ASP A 304 9.64 10.30 3.88
N ALA A 305 10.93 10.64 4.02
CA ALA A 305 11.35 12.00 4.39
C ALA A 305 11.02 13.03 3.31
N LEU A 306 11.26 12.69 2.04
CA LEU A 306 11.00 13.57 0.91
C LEU A 306 9.51 13.78 0.67
N ALA A 307 8.68 12.74 0.81
CA ALA A 307 7.23 12.88 0.70
C ALA A 307 6.71 13.89 1.74
N THR A 308 7.23 13.82 2.98
CA THR A 308 6.93 14.81 4.02
C THR A 308 7.47 16.20 3.67
N SER A 309 8.73 16.28 3.20
CA SER A 309 9.41 17.53 2.87
C SER A 309 8.69 18.31 1.76
N VAL A 310 8.34 17.62 0.67
CA VAL A 310 7.62 18.21 -0.47
C VAL A 310 6.19 18.59 -0.07
N SER A 311 5.54 17.85 0.82
CA SER A 311 4.24 18.25 1.38
C SER A 311 4.31 19.60 2.12
N VAL A 312 5.46 19.90 2.77
CA VAL A 312 5.70 21.17 3.46
C VAL A 312 6.13 22.28 2.50
N LEU A 313 7.03 21.98 1.56
CA LEU A 313 7.56 22.94 0.58
C LEU A 313 6.50 23.37 -0.44
N GLY A 314 5.51 22.52 -0.71
CA GLY A 314 4.55 22.73 -1.78
C GLY A 314 5.09 22.34 -3.16
N PRO A 315 4.26 22.42 -4.22
CA PRO A 315 4.62 21.92 -5.55
C PRO A 315 5.89 22.56 -6.13
N GLU A 316 6.01 23.89 -6.11
CA GLU A 316 7.12 24.60 -6.77
C GLU A 316 8.48 24.32 -6.10
N GLU A 317 8.63 24.66 -4.82
CA GLU A 317 9.87 24.44 -4.07
C GLU A 317 10.18 22.94 -3.93
N GLY A 318 9.14 22.11 -3.79
CA GLY A 318 9.25 20.67 -3.66
C GLY A 318 9.76 20.00 -4.93
N LEU A 319 9.22 20.33 -6.10
CA LEU A 319 9.72 19.84 -7.38
C LEU A 319 11.16 20.30 -7.61
N ALA A 320 11.46 21.58 -7.35
CA ALA A 320 12.82 22.08 -7.46
C ALA A 320 13.82 21.32 -6.58
N LEU A 321 13.40 20.82 -5.40
CA LEU A 321 14.20 19.92 -4.57
C LEU A 321 14.42 18.56 -5.24
N ILE A 322 13.35 17.94 -5.74
CA ILE A 322 13.39 16.62 -6.37
C ILE A 322 14.28 16.62 -7.62
N GLU A 323 14.19 17.64 -8.47
CA GLU A 323 15.01 17.77 -9.70
C GLU A 323 16.54 17.87 -9.43
N ARG A 324 16.95 18.09 -8.18
CA ARG A 324 18.38 18.10 -7.79
C ARG A 324 18.87 16.75 -7.28
N LEU A 325 17.99 15.77 -7.15
CA LEU A 325 18.28 14.47 -6.58
C LEU A 325 18.28 13.42 -7.68
N ASP A 326 19.37 12.65 -7.74
CA ASP A 326 19.45 11.54 -8.69
C ASP A 326 18.45 10.42 -8.31
N ASN A 327 17.88 9.76 -9.33
CA ASN A 327 17.01 8.60 -9.18
C ASN A 327 15.85 8.81 -8.21
N THR A 328 15.32 10.03 -8.16
CA THR A 328 14.23 10.41 -7.27
C THR A 328 13.20 11.18 -8.07
N GLU A 329 11.96 10.72 -8.00
CA GLU A 329 10.84 11.30 -8.73
C GLU A 329 9.66 11.52 -7.78
N CYS A 330 8.80 12.50 -8.06
CA CYS A 330 7.61 12.74 -7.27
C CYS A 330 6.37 13.04 -8.12
N CYS A 331 5.21 12.72 -7.53
CA CYS A 331 3.90 13.13 -7.99
C CYS A 331 3.20 13.85 -6.84
N VAL A 332 2.82 15.09 -7.08
CA VAL A 332 2.13 15.96 -6.14
C VAL A 332 0.71 16.16 -6.62
N VAL A 333 -0.27 15.88 -5.77
CA VAL A 333 -1.63 16.39 -5.92
C VAL A 333 -1.71 17.66 -5.07
N ASN A 334 -1.81 18.80 -5.71
CA ASN A 334 -1.85 20.09 -5.02
C ASN A 334 -3.22 20.33 -4.33
N ALA A 335 -3.37 21.45 -3.64
CA ALA A 335 -4.61 21.78 -2.93
C ALA A 335 -5.84 21.98 -3.82
N SER A 336 -5.66 22.34 -5.11
CA SER A 336 -6.74 22.41 -6.11
C SER A 336 -7.12 21.05 -6.69
N GLY A 337 -6.34 20.00 -6.41
CA GLY A 337 -6.53 18.67 -6.99
C GLY A 337 -5.75 18.44 -8.28
N GLU A 338 -5.00 19.44 -8.76
CA GLU A 338 -4.17 19.32 -9.95
C GLU A 338 -2.95 18.43 -9.64
N ILE A 339 -2.58 17.62 -10.63
CA ILE A 339 -1.42 16.73 -10.57
C ILE A 339 -0.21 17.47 -11.13
N VAL A 340 0.87 17.52 -10.36
CA VAL A 340 2.16 18.08 -10.77
C VAL A 340 3.24 17.06 -10.49
N THR A 341 4.04 16.72 -11.49
CA THR A 341 5.08 15.67 -11.39
C THR A 341 6.47 16.21 -11.68
N SER A 342 7.49 15.55 -11.14
CA SER A 342 8.87 15.76 -11.58
C SER A 342 9.06 15.32 -13.03
N SER A 343 10.14 15.79 -13.65
CA SER A 343 10.42 15.64 -15.08
C SER A 343 10.58 14.18 -15.52
N GLY A 344 11.01 13.29 -14.62
CA GLY A 344 11.20 11.88 -14.89
C GLY A 344 10.07 10.98 -14.38
N TRP A 345 8.99 11.50 -13.81
CA TRP A 345 7.98 10.66 -13.18
C TRP A 345 7.42 9.53 -14.09
N PRO A 346 7.26 8.28 -13.60
CA PRO A 346 7.54 7.82 -12.23
C PRO A 346 8.96 7.27 -11.98
N LEU A 347 9.82 7.10 -13.00
CA LEU A 347 11.09 6.33 -12.89
C LEU A 347 12.31 6.92 -13.63
N GLY A 348 12.23 8.16 -14.10
CA GLY A 348 13.24 8.82 -14.91
C GLY A 348 13.28 8.34 -16.37
N ALA A 349 14.41 8.58 -17.05
CA ALA A 349 14.72 8.07 -18.38
C ALA A 349 14.94 6.53 -18.45
N ILE A 350 14.59 5.80 -17.40
CA ILE A 350 14.70 4.34 -17.34
C ILE A 350 13.38 3.74 -17.81
N GLN A 351 13.45 2.90 -18.84
CA GLN A 351 12.34 2.31 -19.59
C GLN A 351 11.25 1.69 -18.69
N ALA A 352 10.28 2.49 -18.27
CA ALA A 352 8.94 1.99 -18.02
C ALA A 352 8.32 1.65 -19.38
N ASN A 353 7.91 0.40 -19.59
CA ASN A 353 6.92 0.10 -20.61
C ASN A 353 5.59 0.67 -20.11
N THR A 354 5.43 1.98 -20.25
CA THR A 354 4.30 2.73 -19.74
C THR A 354 3.07 2.39 -20.56
N ARG A 355 2.27 1.41 -20.12
CA ARG A 355 0.83 1.47 -20.37
C ARG A 355 0.27 2.52 -19.41
N GLN A 356 0.41 3.77 -19.81
CA GLN A 356 -0.19 4.91 -19.12
C GLN A 356 -1.71 4.80 -19.31
N LEU A 357 -2.40 4.14 -18.38
CA LEU A 357 -3.80 4.43 -18.15
C LEU A 357 -3.82 5.63 -17.20
N VAL A 358 -3.56 6.81 -17.77
CA VAL A 358 -3.85 8.07 -17.10
C VAL A 358 -5.37 8.06 -16.87
N ALA A 359 -5.79 7.91 -15.61
CA ALA A 359 -7.15 8.30 -15.26
C ALA A 359 -7.27 9.76 -15.68
N LYS A 360 -8.25 10.07 -16.53
CA LYS A 360 -8.50 11.41 -17.07
C LYS A 360 -8.26 12.46 -15.98
N GLU A 361 -7.35 13.39 -16.25
CA GLU A 361 -7.21 14.62 -15.47
C GLU A 361 -8.60 15.24 -15.33
N ASP A 362 -8.93 15.63 -14.09
CA ASP A 362 -10.22 16.15 -13.65
C ASP A 362 -11.43 15.19 -13.78
N GLU A 363 -11.44 14.06 -13.07
CA GLU A 363 -12.74 13.56 -12.61
C GLU A 363 -13.14 14.39 -11.36
N PRO A 364 -14.15 15.30 -11.48
CA PRO A 364 -14.68 16.00 -10.33
C PRO A 364 -15.15 14.99 -9.29
N GLN A 365 -15.10 15.38 -8.00
CA GLN A 365 -15.70 14.56 -6.95
C GLN A 365 -17.11 14.15 -7.39
N PRO A 366 -17.50 12.88 -7.21
CA PRO A 366 -18.81 12.44 -7.67
C PRO A 366 -19.89 13.37 -7.11
N GLU A 367 -20.54 14.11 -8.01
CA GLU A 367 -21.54 15.12 -7.63
C GLU A 367 -22.91 14.49 -7.36
N TYR A 368 -23.10 13.26 -7.82
CA TYR A 368 -24.35 12.51 -7.74
C TYR A 368 -24.12 11.04 -7.39
N GLY A 369 -25.19 10.32 -7.06
CA GLY A 369 -25.18 8.93 -6.64
C GLY A 369 -25.49 8.74 -5.15
N LEU A 370 -25.30 7.52 -4.67
CA LEU A 370 -25.50 7.13 -3.28
C LEU A 370 -24.14 7.09 -2.57
N PHE A 371 -24.00 7.89 -1.53
CA PHE A 371 -22.82 7.93 -0.67
C PHE A 371 -23.14 7.21 0.62
N VAL A 372 -22.25 6.33 1.06
CA VAL A 372 -22.41 5.53 2.26
C VAL A 372 -21.16 5.68 3.13
N ASP A 373 -21.32 6.18 4.35
CA ASP A 373 -20.27 6.21 5.35
C ASP A 373 -20.54 5.07 6.35
N PHE A 374 -19.54 4.28 6.70
CA PHE A 374 -19.70 3.18 7.67
C PHE A 374 -18.45 2.94 8.49
N THR A 375 -18.63 2.43 9.70
CA THR A 375 -17.54 2.14 10.63
C THR A 375 -17.49 0.64 10.92
N ILE A 376 -16.33 0.01 10.75
CA ILE A 376 -16.09 -1.34 11.27
C ILE A 376 -15.54 -1.25 12.69
N GLN A 377 -16.20 -1.93 13.64
CA GLN A 377 -15.81 -1.93 15.04
C GLN A 377 -14.69 -2.93 15.34
N ARG A 378 -13.93 -2.58 16.37
CA ARG A 378 -13.01 -3.52 17.02
C ARG A 378 -13.77 -4.26 18.11
N ALA A 379 -13.95 -5.57 17.95
CA ALA A 379 -14.44 -6.40 19.05
C ALA A 379 -13.41 -6.47 20.20
N GLY A 380 -13.88 -6.46 21.44
CA GLY A 380 -13.03 -6.58 22.62
C GLY A 380 -12.49 -8.00 22.84
N GLY A 381 -11.21 -8.12 23.25
CA GLY A 381 -10.55 -9.37 23.65
C GLY A 381 -9.88 -10.16 22.51
N GLY A 382 -8.64 -10.62 22.74
CA GLY A 382 -7.92 -11.58 21.88
C GLY A 382 -7.32 -11.04 20.57
N ARG A 383 -6.74 -11.96 19.77
CA ARG A 383 -6.13 -11.70 18.46
C ARG A 383 -7.25 -11.40 17.45
N TYR A 384 -7.45 -10.13 17.11
CA TYR A 384 -8.48 -9.66 16.18
C TYR A 384 -8.24 -10.21 14.76
N ARG A 385 -9.25 -10.85 14.16
CA ARG A 385 -9.26 -11.28 12.75
C ARG A 385 -10.03 -10.26 11.92
N ARG A 386 -9.53 -9.92 10.73
CA ARG A 386 -10.19 -8.95 9.84
C ARG A 386 -11.57 -9.50 9.41
N PRO A 387 -12.61 -8.68 9.38
CA PRO A 387 -13.89 -9.09 8.83
C PRO A 387 -13.85 -9.17 7.30
N TYR A 388 -14.63 -10.11 6.79
CA TYR A 388 -15.12 -10.14 5.43
C TYR A 388 -16.28 -9.16 5.34
N VAL A 389 -16.31 -8.34 4.29
CA VAL A 389 -17.33 -7.30 4.12
C VAL A 389 -17.82 -7.31 2.68
N ALA A 390 -19.13 -7.29 2.49
CA ALA A 390 -19.74 -6.98 1.20
C ALA A 390 -20.72 -5.82 1.33
N MET A 391 -20.69 -4.89 0.37
CA MET A 391 -21.70 -3.85 0.23
C MET A 391 -22.25 -3.86 -1.19
N TRP A 392 -23.58 -3.96 -1.33
CA TRP A 392 -24.24 -4.05 -2.63
C TRP A 392 -25.66 -3.46 -2.61
N LEU A 393 -26.20 -3.24 -3.80
CA LEU A 393 -27.61 -2.90 -4.02
C LEU A 393 -28.39 -4.11 -4.53
N GLU A 394 -29.59 -4.32 -4.00
CA GLU A 394 -30.61 -5.22 -4.54
C GLU A 394 -31.75 -4.40 -5.16
N ASP A 395 -32.35 -4.88 -6.25
CA ASP A 395 -33.60 -4.32 -6.77
C ASP A 395 -34.81 -4.65 -5.88
N ALA A 396 -36.02 -4.31 -6.35
CA ALA A 396 -37.26 -4.53 -5.60
C ALA A 396 -37.59 -6.02 -5.40
N GLU A 397 -37.10 -6.87 -6.30
CA GLU A 397 -37.23 -8.33 -6.29
C GLU A 397 -36.15 -9.02 -5.43
N GLY A 398 -35.13 -8.27 -5.01
CA GLY A 398 -34.02 -8.75 -4.20
C GLY A 398 -32.86 -9.30 -5.01
N PHE A 399 -32.80 -9.05 -6.33
CA PHE A 399 -31.70 -9.41 -7.20
C PHE A 399 -30.54 -8.42 -7.04
N PRO A 400 -29.29 -8.87 -6.86
CA PRO A 400 -28.14 -7.98 -6.69
C PRO A 400 -27.79 -7.28 -8.01
N VAL A 401 -27.87 -5.95 -8.05
CA VAL A 401 -27.61 -5.17 -9.27
C VAL A 401 -26.23 -4.51 -9.29
N ARG A 402 -25.64 -4.20 -8.13
CA ARG A 402 -24.32 -3.57 -8.04
C ARG A 402 -23.61 -3.94 -6.76
N THR A 403 -22.42 -4.53 -6.83
CA THR A 403 -21.53 -4.74 -5.67
C THR A 403 -20.43 -3.69 -5.69
N GLU A 404 -20.34 -2.87 -4.66
CA GLU A 404 -19.33 -1.81 -4.57
C GLU A 404 -18.16 -2.19 -3.67
N ILE A 405 -18.43 -2.92 -2.58
CA ILE A 405 -17.38 -3.41 -1.67
C ILE A 405 -17.42 -4.92 -1.64
N LEU A 406 -16.25 -5.55 -1.79
CA LEU A 406 -16.06 -6.97 -1.56
C LEU A 406 -14.70 -7.27 -0.93
N TRP A 407 -14.62 -7.22 0.39
CA TRP A 407 -13.41 -7.51 1.14
C TRP A 407 -13.33 -9.00 1.49
N LEU A 408 -12.40 -9.71 0.85
CA LEU A 408 -12.21 -11.15 1.02
C LEU A 408 -10.72 -11.49 1.09
N GLN A 409 -10.40 -12.60 1.75
CA GLN A 409 -9.07 -13.19 1.65
C GLN A 409 -9.05 -14.08 0.40
N LYS A 410 -8.34 -13.68 -0.67
CA LYS A 410 -8.26 -14.42 -1.94
C LYS A 410 -7.15 -15.49 -1.98
N GLU A 411 -6.08 -15.31 -1.22
CA GLU A 411 -4.85 -16.09 -1.33
C GLU A 411 -4.70 -17.15 -0.23
N GLN A 412 -3.80 -18.10 -0.51
CA GLN A 412 -3.57 -19.41 0.11
C GLN A 412 -4.24 -19.68 1.49
N PRO A 413 -5.03 -20.77 1.58
CA PRO A 413 -5.24 -21.79 0.56
C PRO A 413 -6.43 -21.49 -0.37
N GLY A 414 -6.67 -20.21 -0.70
CA GLY A 414 -7.67 -19.75 -1.68
C GLY A 414 -8.72 -18.82 -1.06
N PRO A 415 -9.77 -18.43 -1.82
CA PRO A 415 -10.85 -17.60 -1.29
C PRO A 415 -11.54 -18.33 -0.14
N ARG A 416 -11.18 -18.02 1.10
CA ARG A 416 -11.82 -18.58 2.29
C ARG A 416 -12.89 -17.63 2.80
N TRP A 417 -13.92 -18.20 3.43
CA TRP A 417 -14.93 -17.45 4.18
C TRP A 417 -15.80 -16.46 3.38
N HIS A 418 -15.63 -16.37 2.06
CA HIS A 418 -16.60 -15.72 1.18
C HIS A 418 -18.00 -16.32 1.31
N ARG A 419 -18.09 -17.60 1.70
CA ARG A 419 -19.35 -18.29 2.04
C ARG A 419 -19.99 -17.79 3.34
N ASP A 420 -19.21 -17.17 4.22
CA ASP A 420 -19.70 -16.63 5.49
C ASP A 420 -20.42 -15.30 5.28
N LEU A 421 -20.12 -14.58 4.20
CA LEU A 421 -21.00 -13.57 3.61
C LEU A 421 -22.20 -14.27 2.94
N THR A 422 -23.01 -14.91 3.77
CA THR A 422 -24.01 -15.90 3.38
C THR A 422 -25.01 -15.36 2.36
N ARG A 423 -25.48 -14.12 2.52
CA ARG A 423 -26.45 -13.51 1.61
C ARG A 423 -25.78 -13.09 0.32
N TRP A 424 -24.67 -12.36 0.39
CA TRP A 424 -23.92 -11.93 -0.78
C TRP A 424 -23.49 -13.15 -1.61
N TYR A 425 -22.93 -14.19 -0.99
CA TYR A 425 -22.51 -15.40 -1.68
C TYR A 425 -23.66 -16.13 -2.39
N ARG A 426 -24.82 -16.24 -1.74
CA ARG A 426 -26.00 -16.85 -2.37
C ARG A 426 -26.48 -16.02 -3.56
N ASN A 427 -26.51 -14.70 -3.40
CA ASN A 427 -26.96 -13.77 -4.43
C ASN A 427 -25.96 -13.71 -5.61
N ASP A 428 -24.65 -13.74 -5.34
CA ASP A 428 -23.61 -13.77 -6.36
C ASP A 428 -23.72 -15.02 -7.25
N ARG A 429 -24.07 -16.18 -6.69
CA ARG A 429 -24.33 -17.39 -7.49
C ARG A 429 -25.50 -17.23 -8.47
N LEU A 430 -26.57 -16.55 -8.04
CA LEU A 430 -27.71 -16.26 -8.91
C LEU A 430 -27.32 -15.26 -9.99
N ARG A 431 -26.61 -14.20 -9.61
CA ARG A 431 -26.10 -13.17 -10.53
C ARG A 431 -25.16 -13.73 -11.59
N ARG A 432 -24.16 -14.54 -11.22
CA ARG A 432 -23.22 -15.20 -12.16
C ARG A 432 -23.94 -15.99 -13.25
N SER A 433 -25.08 -16.59 -12.94
CA SER A 433 -25.86 -17.34 -13.94
C SER A 433 -26.53 -16.46 -15.00
N VAL A 434 -26.57 -15.13 -14.79
CA VAL A 434 -27.18 -14.13 -15.66
C VAL A 434 -26.14 -13.22 -16.32
N GLU A 435 -25.15 -12.74 -15.56
CA GLU A 435 -24.19 -11.71 -16.00
C GLU A 435 -22.85 -12.27 -16.53
N ASP A 436 -22.53 -13.55 -16.30
CA ASP A 436 -21.25 -14.20 -16.68
C ASP A 436 -19.98 -13.39 -16.29
N LEU A 437 -20.02 -12.71 -15.14
CA LEU A 437 -18.92 -11.89 -14.60
C LEU A 437 -18.48 -12.43 -13.23
N ASP A 438 -17.18 -12.61 -12.95
CA ASP A 438 -16.68 -13.05 -11.63
C ASP A 438 -16.26 -11.87 -10.74
N LEU A 439 -17.16 -11.44 -9.85
CA LEU A 439 -16.89 -10.31 -8.93
C LEU A 439 -15.79 -10.59 -7.90
N ILE A 440 -15.51 -11.86 -7.59
CA ILE A 440 -14.40 -12.21 -6.69
C ILE A 440 -13.07 -11.90 -7.39
N GLU A 441 -12.98 -12.06 -8.70
CA GLU A 441 -11.79 -11.66 -9.45
C GLU A 441 -11.77 -10.15 -9.70
N THR A 442 -12.90 -9.56 -10.09
CA THR A 442 -12.99 -8.16 -10.58
C THR A 442 -13.08 -7.09 -9.50
N ILE A 443 -13.87 -7.27 -8.43
CA ILE A 443 -14.19 -6.21 -7.45
C ILE A 443 -13.54 -6.46 -6.08
N SER A 444 -13.12 -7.70 -5.80
CA SER A 444 -12.67 -8.00 -4.45
C SER A 444 -11.30 -7.40 -4.11
N GLY A 445 -11.22 -6.82 -2.91
CA GLY A 445 -10.00 -6.29 -2.29
C GLY A 445 -9.60 -7.05 -1.02
N ALA A 446 -8.40 -6.71 -0.49
CA ALA A 446 -7.92 -7.22 0.79
C ALA A 446 -8.90 -6.88 1.91
N THR A 447 -9.10 -7.80 2.86
CA THR A 447 -9.82 -7.50 4.10
C THR A 447 -9.23 -6.27 4.80
N ARG A 448 -10.08 -5.42 5.40
CA ARG A 448 -9.67 -4.21 6.14
C ARG A 448 -9.85 -4.39 7.65
N GLY A 449 -9.16 -3.58 8.45
CA GLY A 449 -9.28 -3.56 9.91
C GLY A 449 -10.51 -2.78 10.42
N PRO A 450 -10.59 -2.51 11.73
CA PRO A 450 -11.53 -1.55 12.28
C PRO A 450 -11.19 -0.13 11.79
N GLY A 451 -12.21 0.68 11.50
CA GLY A 451 -11.99 2.02 10.96
C GLY A 451 -13.26 2.62 10.37
N GLU A 452 -13.13 3.84 9.87
CA GLU A 452 -14.17 4.55 9.13
C GLU A 452 -13.90 4.40 7.63
N TYR A 453 -14.96 4.10 6.88
CA TYR A 453 -14.91 3.75 5.47
C TYR A 453 -16.03 4.46 4.71
N LYS A 454 -15.80 4.67 3.41
CA LYS A 454 -16.76 5.28 2.50
C LYS A 454 -16.96 4.41 1.28
N ALA A 455 -18.20 4.33 0.81
CA ALA A 455 -18.59 3.71 -0.44
C ALA A 455 -19.40 4.70 -1.27
N HIS A 456 -19.33 4.58 -2.59
CA HIS A 456 -20.11 5.39 -3.52
C HIS A 456 -20.69 4.51 -4.63
N PHE A 457 -22.00 4.57 -4.81
CA PHE A 457 -22.67 3.99 -5.96
C PHE A 457 -22.99 5.12 -6.94
N ASP A 458 -22.37 5.06 -8.11
CA ASP A 458 -22.49 6.07 -9.17
C ASP A 458 -23.81 6.04 -9.94
N GLY A 459 -24.63 5.02 -9.69
CA GLY A 459 -25.91 4.81 -10.35
C GLY A 459 -25.86 3.87 -11.54
N THR A 460 -24.82 3.05 -11.64
CA THR A 460 -24.72 1.95 -12.60
C THR A 460 -24.79 0.57 -11.95
N ASP A 461 -25.07 -0.45 -12.75
CA ASP A 461 -24.96 -1.87 -12.37
C ASP A 461 -23.51 -2.39 -12.50
N ASN A 462 -23.29 -3.70 -12.31
CA ASN A 462 -21.94 -4.29 -12.43
C ASN A 462 -21.40 -4.31 -13.87
N LEU A 463 -22.24 -4.02 -14.87
CA LEU A 463 -21.88 -3.93 -16.29
C LEU A 463 -21.77 -2.45 -16.74
N ASP A 464 -21.72 -1.53 -15.78
CA ASP A 464 -21.69 -0.08 -15.96
C ASP A 464 -22.92 0.47 -16.72
N LEU A 465 -24.06 -0.22 -16.69
CA LEU A 465 -25.32 0.26 -17.26
C LEU A 465 -26.13 1.06 -16.22
N PRO A 466 -26.80 2.16 -16.61
CA PRO A 466 -27.57 2.99 -15.68
C PRO A 466 -28.70 2.21 -14.97
N LEU A 467 -28.77 2.36 -13.64
CA LEU A 467 -29.85 1.81 -12.82
C LEU A 467 -31.18 2.53 -13.09
N ALA A 468 -32.24 1.75 -13.25
CA ALA A 468 -33.60 2.29 -13.40
C ALA A 468 -34.05 3.04 -12.14
N LYS A 469 -34.91 4.05 -12.28
CA LYS A 469 -35.55 4.68 -11.12
C LYS A 469 -36.45 3.67 -10.44
N GLY A 470 -36.32 3.51 -9.12
CA GLY A 470 -36.98 2.42 -8.43
C GLY A 470 -36.63 2.32 -6.96
N LYS A 471 -37.18 1.30 -6.32
CA LYS A 471 -36.81 0.93 -4.96
C LYS A 471 -35.62 -0.01 -5.03
N TYR A 472 -34.61 0.27 -4.24
CA TYR A 472 -33.45 -0.59 -4.06
C TYR A 472 -33.24 -0.86 -2.58
N THR A 473 -32.55 -1.93 -2.27
CA THR A 473 -32.11 -2.23 -0.90
C THR A 473 -30.60 -2.13 -0.83
N LEU A 474 -30.10 -1.18 -0.06
CA LEU A 474 -28.69 -1.11 0.32
C LEU A 474 -28.40 -2.18 1.37
N CYS A 475 -27.44 -3.05 1.07
CA CYS A 475 -27.00 -4.13 1.92
C CYS A 475 -25.55 -3.91 2.35
N LEU A 476 -25.26 -4.02 3.64
CA LEU A 476 -23.91 -4.13 4.20
C LEU A 476 -23.84 -5.41 5.04
N GLU A 477 -23.06 -6.38 4.57
CA GLU A 477 -22.86 -7.66 5.23
C GLU A 477 -21.42 -7.76 5.74
N VAL A 478 -21.29 -8.18 6.99
CA VAL A 478 -20.00 -8.32 7.67
C VAL A 478 -19.95 -9.68 8.37
N ALA A 479 -18.91 -10.45 8.08
CA ALA A 479 -18.66 -11.75 8.71
C ALA A 479 -17.21 -11.81 9.19
N ARG A 480 -16.93 -12.55 10.26
CA ARG A 480 -15.57 -12.66 10.81
C ARG A 480 -15.28 -14.08 11.25
N GLU A 481 -14.07 -14.55 10.95
CA GLU A 481 -13.62 -15.89 11.37
C GLU A 481 -13.64 -15.98 12.91
N HIS A 482 -14.43 -16.93 13.44
CA HIS A 482 -14.71 -17.07 14.87
C HIS A 482 -15.31 -15.79 15.52
N GLY A 483 -15.83 -14.86 14.73
CA GLY A 483 -16.50 -13.64 15.15
C GLY A 483 -18.01 -13.71 14.93
N THR A 484 -18.66 -12.54 14.77
CA THR A 484 -20.10 -12.51 14.50
C THR A 484 -20.40 -12.32 13.02
N TYR A 485 -21.62 -12.71 12.65
CA TYR A 485 -22.21 -12.40 11.35
C TYR A 485 -23.22 -11.27 11.54
N GLN A 486 -23.12 -10.23 10.72
CA GLN A 486 -23.96 -9.04 10.80
C GLN A 486 -24.41 -8.61 9.42
N LEU A 487 -25.66 -8.16 9.32
CA LEU A 487 -26.25 -7.68 8.07
C LEU A 487 -27.12 -6.47 8.36
N ILE A 488 -26.82 -5.35 7.71
CA ILE A 488 -27.65 -4.15 7.68
C ILE A 488 -28.31 -4.08 6.31
N ARG A 489 -29.63 -3.84 6.29
CA ARG A 489 -30.41 -3.64 5.06
C ARG A 489 -31.27 -2.42 5.22
N GLU A 490 -31.24 -1.55 4.23
CA GLU A 490 -32.05 -0.34 4.19
C GLU A 490 -32.65 -0.14 2.81
N THR A 491 -33.97 0.05 2.73
CA THR A 491 -34.63 0.37 1.47
C THR A 491 -34.48 1.84 1.14
N ILE A 492 -33.98 2.11 -0.06
CA ILE A 492 -33.77 3.45 -0.61
C ILE A 492 -34.62 3.64 -1.86
N GLN A 493 -35.07 4.87 -2.08
CA GLN A 493 -35.74 5.25 -3.32
C GLN A 493 -34.72 5.92 -4.24
N TRP A 494 -34.34 5.22 -5.31
CA TRP A 494 -33.46 5.74 -6.36
C TRP A 494 -34.31 6.48 -7.40
N GLY A 495 -34.03 7.76 -7.63
CA GLY A 495 -34.87 8.60 -8.48
C GLY A 495 -34.43 10.06 -8.49
N ASP A 496 -35.38 10.99 -8.70
CA ASP A 496 -35.07 12.42 -8.88
C ASP A 496 -35.04 13.23 -7.57
N LYS A 497 -35.39 12.60 -6.44
CA LYS A 497 -35.46 13.28 -5.15
C LYS A 497 -34.20 12.96 -4.34
N PRO A 498 -33.47 13.97 -3.82
CA PRO A 498 -32.35 13.73 -2.93
C PRO A 498 -32.84 13.12 -1.61
N ILE A 499 -31.97 12.31 -1.01
CA ILE A 499 -32.13 11.80 0.34
C ILE A 499 -31.06 12.50 1.18
N ALA A 500 -31.51 13.33 2.13
CA ALA A 500 -30.64 13.92 3.14
C ALA A 500 -29.98 12.80 3.97
N GLU A 501 -28.84 13.10 4.59
CA GLU A 501 -28.09 12.11 5.36
C GLU A 501 -28.99 11.39 6.38
N LYS A 502 -29.09 10.07 6.25
CA LYS A 502 -29.84 9.21 7.16
C LYS A 502 -28.87 8.29 7.88
N LYS A 503 -28.89 8.34 9.21
CA LYS A 503 -28.11 7.46 10.08
C LYS A 503 -28.86 6.17 10.36
N LEU A 504 -28.17 5.05 10.24
CA LEU A 504 -28.64 3.71 10.53
C LEU A 504 -28.04 3.22 11.84
N LYS A 505 -28.79 2.34 12.51
CA LYS A 505 -28.34 1.73 13.76
C LYS A 505 -27.25 0.71 13.45
N GLY A 506 -26.09 0.87 14.08
CA GLY A 506 -25.01 -0.10 14.05
C GLY A 506 -25.35 -1.42 14.77
N ASN A 507 -24.42 -2.36 14.69
CA ASN A 507 -24.42 -3.67 15.33
C ASN A 507 -23.02 -3.99 15.88
N VAL A 508 -22.75 -5.25 16.17
CA VAL A 508 -21.49 -5.69 16.81
C VAL A 508 -20.27 -5.50 15.92
N GLU A 509 -20.40 -5.65 14.60
CA GLU A 509 -19.28 -5.49 13.66
C GLU A 509 -19.30 -4.11 12.99
N VAL A 510 -20.46 -3.47 12.87
CA VAL A 510 -20.64 -2.16 12.23
C VAL A 510 -21.05 -1.11 13.26
N GLY A 511 -20.18 -0.15 13.56
CA GLY A 511 -20.44 0.80 14.66
C GLY A 511 -21.45 1.88 14.33
N ALA A 512 -21.26 2.51 13.17
CA ALA A 512 -22.18 3.48 12.60
C ALA A 512 -22.26 3.23 11.10
N MET A 513 -23.41 3.54 10.52
CA MET A 513 -23.59 3.57 9.08
C MET A 513 -24.53 4.74 8.77
N SER A 514 -24.21 5.55 7.78
CA SER A 514 -25.11 6.55 7.24
C SER A 514 -25.06 6.53 5.72
N TYR A 515 -26.10 7.06 5.10
CA TYR A 515 -26.11 7.24 3.66
C TYR A 515 -26.83 8.53 3.29
N ARG A 516 -26.45 9.09 2.13
CA ARG A 516 -27.16 10.18 1.46
C ARG A 516 -27.23 9.88 -0.03
N PHE A 517 -28.28 10.34 -0.68
CA PHE A 517 -28.45 10.17 -2.12
C PHE A 517 -28.60 11.53 -2.78
N VAL A 518 -27.80 11.76 -3.82
CA VAL A 518 -27.89 12.95 -4.67
C VAL A 518 -28.31 12.49 -6.07
N PRO A 519 -29.46 12.94 -6.60
CA PRO A 519 -29.94 12.50 -7.89
C PRO A 519 -28.99 12.99 -9.00
N GLN A 520 -28.86 12.18 -10.05
CA GLN A 520 -28.12 12.59 -11.24
C GLN A 520 -28.78 13.83 -11.87
N PRO A 521 -28.02 14.84 -12.31
CA PRO A 521 -28.59 16.01 -12.98
C PRO A 521 -29.39 15.58 -14.22
N SER A 522 -30.62 16.09 -14.38
CA SER A 522 -31.41 15.84 -15.60
C SER A 522 -30.65 16.39 -16.81
N THR A 523 -30.42 15.57 -17.83
CA THR A 523 -29.79 15.96 -19.10
C THR A 523 -30.61 16.97 -19.94
N ASP A 524 -31.78 17.40 -19.48
CA ASP A 524 -32.69 18.32 -20.17
C ASP A 524 -32.29 19.82 -20.12
N LYS A 525 -31.03 20.16 -19.81
CA LYS A 525 -30.55 21.56 -19.80
C LYS A 525 -29.30 21.82 -20.65
N VAL A 526 -29.21 21.20 -21.83
CA VAL A 526 -28.24 21.61 -22.89
C VAL A 526 -28.94 22.00 -24.20
N ALA A 527 -30.26 22.17 -24.20
CA ALA A 527 -31.00 22.70 -25.34
C ALA A 527 -31.84 23.90 -24.95
N GLN A 528 -31.19 25.02 -24.60
CA GLN A 528 -31.72 26.39 -24.75
C GLN A 528 -30.59 27.37 -25.02
#